data_AF-A0A966DKP7-F1
#
_entry.id   AF-A0A966DKP7-F1
#
_cell.length_a   1.000
_cell.length_b   1.000
_cell.length_c   1.000
_cell.angle_alpha   90.00
_cell.angle_beta   90.00
_cell.angle_gamma   90.00
#
_symmetry.space_group_name_H-M   'P 1'
#
loop_
_entity.id
_entity.type
_entity.pdbx_description
1 polymer ?
#
loop_
_entity_poly.entity_id
_entity_poly.type
_entity_poly.pdbx_seq_one_letter_code
_entity_poly.pdbx_strand_id
1 'polypeptide(L)'
;MRAGSTSRRRRAPRCPAGSPLVSAAEPAADAADSARAAVFRLFKRGGVVDNAAKTDCFRLERNSRMKMKKIWLGAAVCALAATGWAAELKIATVDLDKVFTAHPRTVAAEADLKKAEEAIETELETLKAEGRALQEEVAKLRDAAKNPLLTDEARSLKRDEAEEKLTELQEFELRARRMQETKLKQMREQVLKSRQSIVDELMEAVNQFAKANEFDLVLDRSGLTMNAVPLVAFADPELDVTDKLIAYLQAKAQVKSE
;
A
#
# COMPACT_ATOMS: atom_id res chain seq x y z
N MET A 1 21.94 57.98 -25.60
CA MET A 1 20.62 57.45 -26.02
C MET A 1 20.12 56.51 -24.93
N ARG A 2 18.92 56.76 -24.42
CA ARG A 2 18.21 56.02 -23.36
C ARG A 2 17.50 54.79 -23.93
N ALA A 3 17.46 53.70 -23.17
CA ALA A 3 16.31 52.82 -22.89
C ALA A 3 16.87 51.60 -22.13
N GLY A 4 16.32 51.10 -21.02
CA GLY A 4 14.99 51.27 -20.44
C GLY A 4 14.61 49.93 -19.80
N SER A 5 14.88 49.80 -18.50
CA SER A 5 14.47 48.67 -17.65
C SER A 5 12.95 48.50 -17.65
N THR A 6 12.46 47.27 -17.85
CA THR A 6 11.06 46.94 -17.52
C THR A 6 10.98 45.60 -16.78
N SER A 7 10.60 45.74 -15.51
CA SER A 7 10.13 44.71 -14.60
C SER A 7 8.87 44.01 -15.12
N ARG A 8 8.80 42.68 -15.02
CA ARG A 8 7.52 41.96 -15.03
C ARG A 8 7.44 40.96 -13.88
N ARG A 9 6.95 41.45 -12.74
CA ARG A 9 6.33 40.64 -11.70
C ARG A 9 5.15 39.89 -12.33
N ARG A 10 5.18 38.56 -12.36
CA ARG A 10 3.96 37.76 -12.60
C ARG A 10 3.43 37.30 -11.25
N ARG A 11 2.22 37.79 -10.96
CA ARG A 11 1.40 37.52 -9.76
C ARG A 11 0.98 36.06 -9.73
N ALA A 12 1.04 35.46 -8.54
CA ALA A 12 0.34 34.22 -8.19
C ALA A 12 -1.20 34.43 -8.23
N PRO A 13 -1.99 33.41 -8.62
CA PRO A 13 -3.43 33.45 -8.43
C PRO A 13 -3.81 33.20 -6.97
N ARG A 14 -4.81 33.96 -6.52
CA ARG A 14 -5.31 34.12 -5.15
C ARG A 14 -6.18 32.93 -4.73
N CYS A 15 -5.96 32.42 -3.51
CA CYS A 15 -6.97 31.70 -2.74
C CYS A 15 -8.04 32.68 -2.21
N PRO A 16 -9.31 32.27 -2.10
CA PRO A 16 -10.25 32.94 -1.21
C PRO A 16 -10.48 32.14 0.09
N ALA A 17 -10.07 32.72 1.22
CA ALA A 17 -10.76 32.59 2.52
C ALA A 17 -12.03 33.48 2.47
N GLY A 18 -13.17 33.26 3.13
CA GLY A 18 -13.67 32.29 4.10
C GLY A 18 -14.94 32.88 4.73
N SER A 19 -15.89 32.02 5.14
CA SER A 19 -16.86 32.21 6.25
C SER A 19 -18.08 33.14 6.02
N PRO A 20 -19.27 32.94 6.68
CA PRO A 20 -19.40 32.48 8.06
C PRO A 20 -20.52 31.47 8.44
N LEU A 21 -20.33 30.96 9.65
CA LEU A 21 -21.19 30.15 10.53
C LEU A 21 -22.50 30.85 10.92
N VAL A 22 -23.61 30.10 11.04
CA VAL A 22 -24.72 30.20 12.03
C VAL A 22 -25.45 28.84 11.99
N SER A 23 -25.29 27.94 12.95
CA SER A 23 -25.91 27.81 14.29
C SER A 23 -27.19 26.95 14.32
N ALA A 24 -27.06 25.81 15.02
CA ALA A 24 -28.02 25.16 15.93
C ALA A 24 -29.45 24.82 15.46
N ALA A 25 -29.78 23.53 15.46
CA ALA A 25 -30.80 22.92 16.34
C ALA A 25 -31.17 21.48 15.87
N GLU A 26 -30.87 20.47 16.70
CA GLU A 26 -31.72 19.27 16.86
C GLU A 26 -32.89 19.61 17.83
N PRO A 27 -33.91 18.77 18.11
CA PRO A 27 -34.39 17.51 17.51
C PRO A 27 -35.94 17.48 17.24
N ALA A 28 -36.44 16.49 16.48
CA ALA A 28 -37.79 15.86 16.57
C ALA A 28 -37.94 14.88 15.37
N ALA A 29 -37.98 13.56 15.52
CA ALA A 29 -39.08 12.74 16.07
C ALA A 29 -40.45 13.11 15.49
N ASP A 30 -40.82 12.50 14.35
CA ASP A 30 -42.14 11.88 14.16
C ASP A 30 -42.29 11.28 12.74
N ALA A 31 -43.19 10.32 12.61
CA ALA A 31 -43.64 9.62 11.40
C ALA A 31 -42.90 8.33 11.01
N ALA A 32 -42.76 7.43 11.98
CA ALA A 32 -42.90 6.00 11.73
C ALA A 32 -44.40 5.65 11.60
N ASP A 33 -45.04 5.89 10.44
CA ASP A 33 -46.27 5.19 10.06
C ASP A 33 -46.63 5.45 8.58
N SER A 34 -46.50 4.43 7.72
CA SER A 34 -47.29 4.22 6.49
C SER A 34 -46.67 3.23 5.47
N ALA A 35 -45.60 2.52 5.78
CA ALA A 35 -44.99 1.56 4.84
C ALA A 35 -45.45 0.09 5.06
N ARG A 36 -46.72 -0.12 5.44
CA ARG A 36 -47.29 -1.48 5.64
C ARG A 36 -48.47 -1.83 4.74
N ALA A 37 -48.78 -1.03 3.71
CA ALA A 37 -49.92 -1.32 2.82
C ALA A 37 -49.66 -0.92 1.36
N ALA A 38 -48.73 -1.57 0.67
CA ALA A 38 -48.54 -1.34 -0.77
C ALA A 38 -47.97 -2.55 -1.54
N VAL A 39 -48.48 -3.76 -1.29
CA VAL A 39 -48.24 -4.94 -2.16
C VAL A 39 -49.56 -5.51 -2.72
N PHE A 40 -50.70 -4.89 -2.44
CA PHE A 40 -52.01 -5.40 -2.87
C PHE A 40 -52.79 -4.36 -3.69
N ARG A 41 -52.34 -4.08 -4.92
CA ARG A 41 -53.19 -3.63 -6.05
C ARG A 41 -52.35 -3.35 -7.29
N LEU A 42 -52.19 -4.37 -8.13
CA LEU A 42 -52.00 -4.15 -9.58
C LEU A 42 -52.72 -5.27 -10.35
N PHE A 43 -54.04 -5.25 -10.29
CA PHE A 43 -54.91 -6.12 -11.07
C PHE A 43 -56.16 -5.33 -11.48
N LYS A 44 -56.12 -4.64 -12.64
CA LYS A 44 -57.24 -4.40 -13.59
C LYS A 44 -56.97 -3.24 -14.55
N ARG A 45 -56.80 -3.60 -15.83
CA ARG A 45 -57.30 -2.97 -17.07
C ARG A 45 -56.51 -3.67 -18.19
N GLY A 46 -57.09 -4.41 -19.12
CA GLY A 46 -58.38 -4.31 -19.79
C GLY A 46 -58.05 -4.33 -21.29
N GLY A 47 -58.39 -5.43 -21.97
CA GLY A 47 -58.12 -5.63 -23.39
C GLY A 47 -58.86 -6.86 -23.89
N VAL A 48 -60.12 -6.67 -24.23
CA VAL A 48 -61.00 -7.61 -24.93
C VAL A 48 -60.63 -7.61 -26.40
N VAL A 49 -60.44 -8.80 -26.99
CA VAL A 49 -60.82 -9.04 -28.39
C VAL A 49 -61.39 -10.44 -28.47
N ASP A 50 -62.66 -10.50 -28.82
CA ASP A 50 -63.43 -11.71 -29.09
C ASP A 50 -62.81 -12.54 -30.23
N ASN A 51 -62.86 -13.87 -30.08
CA ASN A 51 -63.24 -14.73 -31.19
C ASN A 51 -63.72 -16.09 -30.66
N ALA A 52 -65.04 -16.19 -30.53
CA ALA A 52 -65.75 -17.45 -30.50
C ALA A 52 -65.94 -17.93 -31.94
N ALA A 53 -65.41 -19.10 -32.29
CA ALA A 53 -66.02 -19.94 -33.31
C ALA A 53 -65.51 -21.38 -33.24
N LYS A 54 -66.49 -22.29 -33.16
CA LYS A 54 -66.45 -23.72 -33.55
C LYS A 54 -65.77 -24.71 -32.61
N THR A 55 -66.57 -25.11 -31.61
CA THR A 55 -66.88 -26.53 -31.39
C THR A 55 -67.23 -27.23 -32.70
N ASP A 56 -66.58 -28.35 -32.98
CA ASP A 56 -67.23 -29.54 -33.53
C ASP A 56 -66.47 -30.81 -33.14
N CYS A 57 -67.18 -31.63 -32.38
CA CYS A 57 -67.32 -33.08 -32.51
C CYS A 57 -66.09 -33.99 -32.70
N PHE A 58 -66.04 -34.93 -31.75
CA PHE A 58 -65.87 -36.36 -31.98
C PHE A 58 -64.46 -36.95 -31.92
N ARG A 59 -64.30 -37.77 -30.87
CA ARG A 59 -63.63 -39.09 -30.83
C ARG A 59 -62.49 -39.12 -29.82
N LEU A 60 -62.90 -39.45 -28.59
CA LEU A 60 -62.05 -40.03 -27.56
C LEU A 60 -61.37 -41.28 -28.10
N GLU A 61 -60.06 -41.22 -28.32
CA GLU A 61 -59.21 -42.41 -28.30
C GLU A 61 -58.16 -42.26 -27.21
N ARG A 62 -58.53 -42.84 -26.07
CA ARG A 62 -57.75 -42.92 -24.85
C ARG A 62 -56.67 -43.98 -25.04
N ASN A 63 -55.48 -43.59 -25.53
CA ASN A 63 -54.31 -44.46 -25.43
C ASN A 63 -53.37 -44.01 -24.29
N SER A 64 -53.92 -44.07 -23.07
CA SER A 64 -53.17 -43.96 -21.82
C SER A 64 -52.64 -45.34 -21.44
N ARG A 65 -51.45 -45.72 -21.91
CA ARG A 65 -50.73 -46.85 -21.28
C ARG A 65 -49.22 -46.91 -21.42
N MET A 66 -48.55 -45.99 -22.11
CA MET A 66 -47.10 -46.13 -22.37
C MET A 66 -46.32 -44.79 -22.37
N LYS A 67 -46.71 -43.78 -21.58
CA LYS A 67 -45.90 -42.55 -21.40
C LYS A 67 -45.77 -42.03 -19.97
N MET A 68 -46.41 -42.64 -18.97
CA MET A 68 -46.29 -42.19 -17.58
C MET A 68 -44.98 -42.66 -16.90
N LYS A 69 -44.47 -43.86 -17.25
CA LYS A 69 -43.21 -44.39 -16.65
C LYS A 69 -41.94 -43.69 -17.16
N LYS A 70 -41.96 -43.12 -18.36
CA LYS A 70 -40.82 -42.37 -18.93
C LYS A 70 -40.76 -40.93 -18.44
N ILE A 71 -41.90 -40.34 -18.06
CA ILE A 71 -41.98 -38.99 -17.48
C ILE A 71 -41.53 -39.01 -16.00
N TRP A 72 -41.84 -40.07 -15.26
CA TRP A 72 -41.32 -40.27 -13.90
C TRP A 72 -39.81 -40.50 -13.84
N LEU A 73 -39.22 -41.12 -14.87
CA LEU A 73 -37.76 -41.28 -14.96
C LEU A 73 -37.05 -39.95 -15.27
N GLY A 74 -37.66 -39.06 -16.06
CA GLY A 74 -37.11 -37.73 -16.36
C GLY A 74 -37.16 -36.77 -15.16
N ALA A 75 -38.22 -36.84 -14.35
CA ALA A 75 -38.34 -36.02 -13.15
C ALA A 75 -37.35 -36.40 -12.04
N ALA A 76 -37.00 -37.69 -11.92
CA ALA A 76 -35.98 -38.16 -10.98
C ALA A 76 -34.55 -37.76 -11.36
N VAL A 77 -34.26 -37.62 -12.67
CA VAL A 77 -32.95 -37.13 -13.16
C VAL A 77 -32.82 -35.61 -12.99
N CYS A 78 -33.91 -34.84 -13.12
CA CYS A 78 -33.89 -33.40 -12.84
C CYS A 78 -33.79 -33.04 -11.35
N ALA A 79 -34.20 -33.92 -10.43
CA ALA A 79 -34.07 -33.70 -8.99
C ALA A 79 -32.64 -33.89 -8.45
N LEU A 80 -31.79 -34.64 -9.16
CA LEU A 80 -30.37 -34.80 -8.83
C LEU A 80 -29.48 -33.67 -9.35
N ALA A 81 -29.97 -32.86 -10.29
CA ALA A 81 -29.22 -31.74 -10.88
C ALA A 81 -29.28 -30.44 -10.06
N ALA A 82 -30.03 -30.40 -8.96
CA ALA A 82 -30.21 -29.20 -8.12
C ALA A 82 -29.22 -29.11 -6.93
N THR A 83 -28.32 -30.08 -6.75
CA THR A 83 -27.18 -29.92 -5.83
C THR A 83 -26.05 -29.19 -6.54
N GLY A 84 -26.34 -27.98 -7.00
CA GLY A 84 -25.29 -27.00 -7.24
C GLY A 84 -24.67 -26.68 -5.89
N TRP A 85 -23.63 -27.41 -5.50
CA TRP A 85 -22.73 -26.99 -4.44
C TRP A 85 -22.02 -25.74 -4.95
N ALA A 86 -22.65 -24.58 -4.76
CA ALA A 86 -21.89 -23.36 -4.63
C ALA A 86 -21.06 -23.55 -3.36
N ALA A 87 -19.80 -23.99 -3.52
CA ALA A 87 -18.85 -23.92 -2.44
C ALA A 87 -18.78 -22.45 -2.03
N GLU A 88 -19.29 -22.16 -0.84
CA GLU A 88 -19.25 -20.82 -0.28
C GLU A 88 -17.78 -20.50 0.00
N LEU A 89 -17.17 -19.74 -0.92
CA LEU A 89 -15.77 -19.34 -0.86
C LEU A 89 -15.56 -18.51 0.41
N LYS A 90 -14.79 -19.05 1.35
CA LYS A 90 -14.42 -18.34 2.57
C LYS A 90 -13.26 -17.39 2.23
N ILE A 91 -13.59 -16.14 1.91
CA ILE A 91 -12.63 -15.08 1.61
C ILE A 91 -12.34 -14.30 2.89
N ALA A 92 -11.06 -14.06 3.18
CA ALA A 92 -10.61 -13.19 4.26
C ALA A 92 -9.74 -12.06 3.72
N THR A 93 -9.73 -10.94 4.43
CA THR A 93 -8.83 -9.81 4.17
C THR A 93 -7.90 -9.59 5.36
N VAL A 94 -6.67 -9.20 5.08
CA VAL A 94 -5.63 -8.96 6.08
C VAL A 94 -4.88 -7.69 5.73
N ASP A 95 -4.55 -6.90 6.74
CA ASP A 95 -3.63 -5.76 6.63
C ASP A 95 -2.22 -6.20 7.05
N LEU A 96 -1.41 -6.62 6.08
CA LEU A 96 -0.07 -7.14 6.35
C LEU A 96 0.88 -6.07 6.90
N ASP A 97 0.70 -4.79 6.57
CA ASP A 97 1.49 -3.69 7.12
C ASP A 97 1.26 -3.52 8.64
N LYS A 98 0.00 -3.60 9.09
CA LYS A 98 -0.31 -3.61 10.54
C LYS A 98 0.24 -4.85 11.23
N VAL A 99 0.12 -6.02 10.61
CA VAL A 99 0.65 -7.26 11.21
C VAL A 99 2.18 -7.22 11.29
N PHE A 100 2.84 -6.65 10.28
CA PHE A 100 4.28 -6.46 10.26
C PHE A 100 4.75 -5.54 11.39
N THR A 101 4.11 -4.39 11.58
CA THR A 101 4.46 -3.43 12.65
C THR A 101 4.17 -3.94 14.06
N ALA A 102 3.11 -4.75 14.23
CA ALA A 102 2.79 -5.38 15.51
C ALA A 102 3.70 -6.57 15.87
N HIS A 103 4.53 -7.05 14.94
CA HIS A 103 5.36 -8.23 15.14
C HIS A 103 6.59 -7.91 16.03
N PRO A 104 6.88 -8.70 17.08
CA PRO A 104 7.96 -8.40 18.02
C PRO A 104 9.35 -8.37 17.36
N ARG A 105 9.57 -9.20 16.32
CA ARG A 105 10.83 -9.14 15.56
C ARG A 105 10.99 -7.86 14.76
N THR A 106 9.91 -7.20 14.37
CA THR A 106 9.97 -5.94 13.65
C THR A 106 10.45 -4.84 14.56
N VAL A 107 9.96 -4.77 15.81
CA VAL A 107 10.44 -3.81 16.81
C VAL A 107 11.93 -4.00 17.10
N ALA A 108 12.39 -5.24 17.22
CA ALA A 108 13.82 -5.54 17.41
C ALA A 108 14.66 -5.14 16.17
N ALA A 109 14.19 -5.51 14.97
CA ALA A 109 14.87 -5.16 13.72
C ALA A 109 14.91 -3.64 13.49
N GLU A 110 13.85 -2.91 13.80
CA GLU A 110 13.80 -1.45 13.73
C GLU A 110 14.81 -0.82 14.71
N ALA A 111 14.95 -1.36 15.92
CA ALA A 111 15.96 -0.89 16.86
C ALA A 111 17.39 -1.12 16.35
N ASP A 112 17.65 -2.27 15.73
CA ASP A 112 18.95 -2.58 15.15
C ASP A 112 19.24 -1.73 13.89
N LEU A 113 18.22 -1.46 13.07
CA LEU A 113 18.32 -0.57 11.92
C LEU A 113 18.61 0.87 12.36
N LYS A 114 17.95 1.38 13.41
CA LYS A 114 18.21 2.72 13.96
C LYS A 114 19.64 2.84 14.49
N LYS A 115 20.15 1.83 15.20
CA LYS A 115 21.55 1.82 15.64
C LYS A 115 22.53 1.81 14.45
N ALA A 116 22.21 1.06 13.40
CA ALA A 116 23.01 1.04 12.18
C ALA A 116 22.95 2.39 11.43
N GLU A 117 21.78 3.04 11.41
CA GLU A 117 21.60 4.40 10.88
C GLU A 117 22.47 5.40 11.63
N GLU A 118 22.40 5.45 12.96
CA GLU A 118 23.21 6.33 13.79
C GLU A 118 24.72 6.08 13.60
N ALA A 119 25.14 4.81 13.50
CA ALA A 119 26.53 4.46 13.21
C ALA A 119 26.98 4.95 11.82
N ILE A 120 26.13 4.84 10.80
CA ILE A 120 26.44 5.33 9.45
C ILE A 120 26.41 6.86 9.41
N GLU A 121 25.47 7.50 10.09
CA GLU A 121 25.39 8.96 10.17
C GLU A 121 26.64 9.55 10.81
N THR A 122 27.10 8.97 11.92
CA THR A 122 28.35 9.39 12.57
C THR A 122 29.57 9.18 11.65
N GLU A 123 29.67 8.05 10.94
CA GLU A 123 30.71 7.83 9.92
C GLU A 123 30.63 8.85 8.76
N LEU A 124 29.44 9.22 8.32
CA LEU A 124 29.26 10.23 7.26
C LEU A 124 29.59 11.64 7.76
N GLU A 125 29.35 11.94 9.03
CA GLU A 125 29.73 13.19 9.66
C GLU A 125 31.24 13.33 9.81
N THR A 126 31.95 12.27 10.23
CA THR A 126 33.41 12.28 10.29
C THR A 126 34.03 12.48 8.91
N LEU A 127 33.54 11.79 7.88
CA LEU A 127 33.97 11.99 6.49
C LEU A 127 33.75 13.43 6.02
N LYS A 128 32.61 14.04 6.36
CA LYS A 128 32.34 15.46 6.05
C LYS A 128 33.24 16.42 6.83
N ALA A 129 33.63 16.07 8.05
CA ALA A 129 34.54 16.88 8.86
C ALA A 129 35.97 16.81 8.29
N GLU A 130 36.45 15.62 7.94
CA GLU A 130 37.75 15.40 7.30
C GLU A 130 37.85 16.15 5.97
N GLY A 131 36.82 16.07 5.12
CA GLY A 131 36.78 16.81 3.86
C GLY A 131 36.83 18.32 4.05
N ARG A 132 36.13 18.85 5.07
CA ARG A 132 36.18 20.27 5.42
C ARG A 132 37.55 20.69 5.93
N ALA A 133 38.21 19.87 6.76
CA ALA A 133 39.56 20.13 7.23
C ALA A 133 40.57 20.22 6.08
N LEU A 134 40.52 19.29 5.13
CA LEU A 134 41.37 19.30 3.93
C LEU A 134 41.10 20.54 3.05
N GLN A 135 39.84 20.94 2.89
CA GLN A 135 39.48 22.17 2.16
C GLN A 135 40.05 23.42 2.84
N GLU A 136 39.99 23.50 4.17
CA GLU A 136 40.57 24.61 4.94
C GLU A 136 42.10 24.64 4.86
N GLU A 137 42.77 23.48 4.89
CA GLU A 137 44.24 23.38 4.71
C GLU A 137 44.67 23.92 3.34
N VAL A 138 44.00 23.50 2.27
CA VAL A 138 44.27 23.99 0.91
C VAL A 138 44.05 25.50 0.82
N ALA A 139 42.97 26.03 1.43
CA ALA A 139 42.71 27.46 1.45
C ALA A 139 43.81 28.24 2.19
N LYS A 140 44.22 27.76 3.38
CA LYS A 140 45.30 28.36 4.19
C LYS A 140 46.63 28.38 3.43
N LEU A 141 47.01 27.29 2.76
CA LEU A 141 48.24 27.22 1.97
C LEU A 141 48.19 28.17 0.77
N ARG A 142 47.06 28.24 0.07
CA ARG A 142 46.85 29.18 -1.05
C ARG A 142 46.93 30.63 -0.62
N ASP A 143 46.36 30.99 0.52
CA ASP A 143 46.40 32.35 1.04
C ASP A 143 47.80 32.70 1.55
N ALA A 144 48.49 31.75 2.19
CA ALA A 144 49.89 31.91 2.57
C ALA A 144 50.81 32.11 1.35
N ALA A 145 50.54 31.43 0.23
CA ALA A 145 51.27 31.60 -1.03
C ALA A 145 51.00 32.95 -1.74
N LYS A 146 49.95 33.68 -1.37
CA LYS A 146 49.66 35.03 -1.90
C LYS A 146 50.26 36.15 -1.07
N ASN A 147 50.89 35.85 0.07
CA ASN A 147 51.44 36.86 0.95
C ASN A 147 52.62 37.61 0.27
N PRO A 148 52.54 38.93 0.08
CA PRO A 148 53.58 39.71 -0.59
C PRO A 148 54.89 39.82 0.22
N LEU A 149 54.88 39.43 1.50
CA LEU A 149 56.05 39.45 2.39
C LEU A 149 56.98 38.23 2.22
N LEU A 150 56.59 37.21 1.44
CA LEU A 150 57.41 36.03 1.17
C LEU A 150 58.32 36.22 -0.04
N THR A 151 59.53 35.65 0.03
CA THR A 151 60.45 35.52 -1.10
C THR A 151 59.84 34.66 -2.22
N ASP A 152 60.30 34.84 -3.46
CA ASP A 152 59.76 34.10 -4.60
C ASP A 152 59.94 32.57 -4.48
N GLU A 153 61.04 32.12 -3.88
CA GLU A 153 61.29 30.70 -3.58
C GLU A 153 60.31 30.14 -2.53
N ALA A 154 60.12 30.84 -1.42
CA ALA A 154 59.16 30.44 -0.39
C ALA A 154 57.71 30.46 -0.90
N ARG A 155 57.43 31.31 -1.89
CA ARG A 155 56.13 31.37 -2.57
C ARG A 155 55.92 30.18 -3.49
N SER A 156 56.96 29.73 -4.21
CA SER A 156 56.90 28.54 -5.05
C SER A 156 56.63 27.29 -4.23
N LEU A 157 57.39 27.07 -3.15
CA LEU A 157 57.22 25.91 -2.27
C LEU A 157 55.79 25.80 -1.71
N LYS A 158 55.21 26.92 -1.25
CA LYS A 158 53.82 26.92 -0.76
C LYS A 158 52.77 26.69 -1.84
N ARG A 159 53.06 27.01 -3.10
CA ARG A 159 52.17 26.68 -4.23
C ARG A 159 52.22 25.18 -4.51
N ASP A 160 53.41 24.61 -4.52
CA ASP A 160 53.60 23.17 -4.74
C ASP A 160 52.91 22.36 -3.62
N GLU A 161 53.09 22.74 -2.35
CA GLU A 161 52.37 22.15 -1.20
C GLU A 161 50.83 22.28 -1.33
N ALA A 162 50.34 23.42 -1.84
CA ALA A 162 48.92 23.63 -2.05
C ALA A 162 48.35 22.79 -3.20
N GLU A 163 49.14 22.54 -4.25
CA GLU A 163 48.78 21.68 -5.38
C GLU A 163 48.75 20.20 -4.99
N GLU A 164 49.72 19.76 -4.19
CA GLU A 164 49.72 18.41 -3.59
C GLU A 164 48.47 18.19 -2.73
N LYS A 165 48.18 19.12 -1.81
CA LYS A 165 47.00 19.06 -0.94
C LYS A 165 45.68 19.15 -1.71
N LEU A 166 45.66 19.88 -2.82
CA LEU A 166 44.48 19.92 -3.70
C LEU A 166 44.24 18.58 -4.38
N THR A 167 45.31 17.90 -4.81
CA THR A 167 45.21 16.57 -5.41
C THR A 167 44.70 15.57 -4.37
N GLU A 168 45.23 15.61 -3.14
CA GLU A 168 44.76 14.81 -2.01
C GLU A 168 43.27 15.07 -1.72
N LEU A 169 42.83 16.34 -1.74
CA LEU A 169 41.43 16.71 -1.56
C LEU A 169 40.53 16.12 -2.66
N GLN A 170 40.94 16.19 -3.93
CA GLN A 170 40.16 15.63 -5.03
C GLN A 170 40.02 14.11 -4.92
N GLU A 171 41.11 13.42 -4.54
CA GLU A 171 41.08 11.98 -4.28
C GLU A 171 40.18 11.64 -3.08
N PHE A 172 40.25 12.43 -2.02
CA PHE A 172 39.40 12.30 -0.84
C PHE A 172 37.93 12.47 -1.20
N GLU A 173 37.56 13.51 -1.95
CA GLU A 173 36.18 13.77 -2.38
C GLU A 173 35.61 12.61 -3.21
N LEU A 174 36.41 12.07 -4.15
CA LEU A 174 36.02 10.89 -4.93
C LEU A 174 35.84 9.65 -4.05
N ARG A 175 36.76 9.42 -3.09
CA ARG A 175 36.70 8.30 -2.15
C ARG A 175 35.49 8.41 -1.22
N ALA A 176 35.26 9.59 -0.65
CA ALA A 176 34.15 9.88 0.25
C ALA A 176 32.81 9.68 -0.48
N ARG A 177 32.67 10.15 -1.72
CA ARG A 177 31.47 9.94 -2.53
C ARG A 177 31.18 8.46 -2.77
N ARG A 178 32.19 7.67 -3.15
CA ARG A 178 32.06 6.22 -3.33
C ARG A 178 31.70 5.51 -2.04
N MET A 179 32.31 5.91 -0.93
CA MET A 179 32.02 5.34 0.39
C MET A 179 30.58 5.63 0.80
N GLN A 180 30.10 6.87 0.63
CA GLN A 180 28.72 7.25 0.91
C GLN A 180 27.73 6.46 0.04
N GLU A 181 27.95 6.36 -1.26
CA GLU A 181 27.11 5.57 -2.17
C GLU A 181 27.06 4.09 -1.76
N THR A 182 28.22 3.52 -1.40
CA THR A 182 28.34 2.11 -0.97
C THR A 182 27.60 1.87 0.34
N LYS A 183 27.79 2.74 1.34
CA LYS A 183 27.13 2.62 2.66
C LYS A 183 25.62 2.75 2.54
N LEU A 184 25.13 3.72 1.75
CA LEU A 184 23.69 3.87 1.48
C LEU A 184 23.12 2.65 0.74
N LYS A 185 23.88 2.05 -0.18
CA LYS A 185 23.45 0.83 -0.87
C LYS A 185 23.39 -0.36 0.09
N GLN A 186 24.43 -0.57 0.89
CA GLN A 186 24.49 -1.64 1.89
C GLN A 186 23.35 -1.52 2.91
N MET A 187 23.07 -0.31 3.39
CA MET A 187 21.96 -0.04 4.29
C MET A 187 20.61 -0.40 3.66
N ARG A 188 20.36 0.04 2.41
CA ARG A 188 19.11 -0.33 1.70
C ARG A 188 18.98 -1.85 1.52
N GLU A 189 20.06 -2.52 1.14
CA GLU A 189 20.07 -3.98 1.00
C GLU A 189 19.81 -4.68 2.34
N GLN A 190 20.38 -4.19 3.43
CA GLN A 190 20.15 -4.71 4.77
C GLN A 190 18.70 -4.54 5.21
N VAL A 191 18.11 -3.36 4.99
CA VAL A 191 16.70 -3.08 5.27
C VAL A 191 15.81 -4.01 4.46
N LEU A 192 16.06 -4.15 3.15
CA LEU A 192 15.28 -5.05 2.29
C LEU A 192 15.41 -6.51 2.71
N LYS A 193 16.62 -6.97 3.04
CA LYS A 193 16.87 -8.35 3.49
C LYS A 193 16.17 -8.64 4.82
N SER A 194 16.27 -7.70 5.78
CA SER A 194 15.59 -7.84 7.07
C SER A 194 14.07 -7.88 6.89
N ARG A 195 13.51 -6.95 6.09
CA ARG A 195 12.10 -6.94 5.75
C ARG A 195 11.66 -8.23 5.08
N GLN A 196 12.40 -8.71 4.08
CA GLN A 196 12.07 -9.95 3.36
C GLN A 196 12.02 -11.14 4.32
N SER A 197 13.01 -11.28 5.21
CA SER A 197 13.03 -12.39 6.17
C SER A 197 11.81 -12.40 7.10
N ILE A 198 11.33 -11.23 7.53
CA ILE A 198 10.12 -11.10 8.35
C ILE A 198 8.87 -11.39 7.51
N VAL A 199 8.82 -10.92 6.27
CA VAL A 199 7.70 -11.19 5.35
C VAL A 199 7.59 -12.67 5.03
N ASP A 200 8.69 -13.37 4.82
CA ASP A 200 8.69 -14.82 4.55
C ASP A 200 8.09 -15.59 5.74
N GLU A 201 8.50 -15.25 6.96
CA GLU A 201 7.94 -15.83 8.20
C GLU A 201 6.44 -15.50 8.37
N LEU A 202 6.05 -14.28 8.02
CA LEU A 202 4.66 -13.85 8.05
C LEU A 202 3.82 -14.64 7.04
N MET A 203 4.32 -14.85 5.83
CA MET A 203 3.62 -15.62 4.78
C MET A 203 3.46 -17.08 5.19
N GLU A 204 4.44 -17.68 5.85
CA GLU A 204 4.29 -19.02 6.44
C GLU A 204 3.20 -19.06 7.52
N ALA A 205 3.16 -18.06 8.40
CA ALA A 205 2.15 -17.96 9.44
C ALA A 205 0.74 -17.74 8.88
N VAL A 206 0.60 -16.87 7.87
CA VAL A 206 -0.66 -16.64 7.14
C VAL A 206 -1.14 -17.94 6.50
N ASN A 207 -0.26 -18.69 5.84
CA ASN A 207 -0.62 -19.99 5.25
C ASN A 207 -1.12 -21.00 6.28
N GLN A 208 -0.50 -21.05 7.47
CA GLN A 208 -0.95 -21.92 8.55
C GLN A 208 -2.28 -21.47 9.13
N PHE A 209 -2.45 -20.18 9.35
CA PHE A 209 -3.69 -19.58 9.83
C PHE A 209 -4.85 -19.79 8.84
N ALA A 210 -4.59 -19.60 7.54
CA ALA A 210 -5.56 -19.83 6.48
C ALA A 210 -6.04 -21.28 6.46
N LYS A 211 -5.12 -22.25 6.53
CA LYS A 211 -5.46 -23.68 6.59
C LYS A 211 -6.22 -24.05 7.86
N ALA A 212 -5.84 -23.50 9.01
CA ALA A 212 -6.49 -23.81 10.29
C ALA A 212 -7.93 -23.29 10.38
N ASN A 213 -8.24 -22.19 9.69
CA ASN A 213 -9.58 -21.58 9.65
C ASN A 213 -10.35 -21.90 8.37
N GLU A 214 -9.81 -22.76 7.51
CA GLU A 214 -10.40 -23.17 6.23
C GLU A 214 -10.73 -21.99 5.30
N PHE A 215 -9.86 -20.97 5.24
CA PHE A 215 -10.00 -19.88 4.27
C PHE A 215 -9.51 -20.34 2.89
N ASP A 216 -10.32 -20.08 1.86
CA ASP A 216 -10.00 -20.41 0.46
C ASP A 216 -9.14 -19.33 -0.20
N LEU A 217 -9.31 -18.08 0.24
CA LEU A 217 -8.61 -16.91 -0.30
C LEU A 217 -8.32 -15.90 0.81
N VAL A 218 -7.07 -15.46 0.90
CA VAL A 218 -6.65 -14.37 1.77
C VAL A 218 -6.10 -13.24 0.91
N LEU A 219 -6.69 -12.05 1.02
CA LEU A 219 -6.29 -10.87 0.27
C LEU A 219 -5.62 -9.86 1.19
N ASP A 220 -4.48 -9.35 0.77
CA ASP A 220 -3.82 -8.23 1.45
C ASP A 220 -4.46 -6.90 1.05
N ARG A 221 -4.94 -6.16 2.04
CA ARG A 221 -5.52 -4.83 1.88
C ARG A 221 -4.45 -3.74 1.73
N SER A 222 -3.27 -3.95 2.31
CA SER A 222 -2.15 -3.01 2.25
C SER A 222 -1.42 -3.05 0.91
N GLY A 223 -1.58 -4.14 0.16
CA GLY A 223 -1.00 -4.35 -1.16
C GLY A 223 -1.40 -3.27 -2.17
N LEU A 224 -0.40 -2.54 -2.67
CA LEU A 224 -0.54 -1.63 -3.79
C LEU A 224 -0.21 -2.34 -5.11
N THR A 225 -0.99 -2.05 -6.14
CA THR A 225 -0.70 -2.47 -7.52
C THR A 225 0.45 -1.64 -8.11
N MET A 226 0.96 -2.03 -9.28
CA MET A 226 2.02 -1.30 -10.01
C MET A 226 1.66 0.17 -10.30
N ASN A 227 0.37 0.50 -10.36
CA ASN A 227 -0.12 1.86 -10.56
C ASN A 227 -0.32 2.63 -9.24
N ALA A 228 0.20 2.12 -8.12
CA ALA A 228 0.01 2.66 -6.76
C ALA A 228 -1.48 2.76 -6.32
N VAL A 229 -2.34 1.91 -6.88
CA VAL A 229 -3.75 1.80 -6.49
C VAL A 229 -3.92 0.60 -5.54
N PRO A 230 -4.70 0.70 -4.45
CA PRO A 230 -4.98 -0.42 -3.57
C PRO A 230 -5.57 -1.61 -4.33
N LEU A 231 -5.06 -2.81 -4.08
CA LEU A 231 -5.61 -4.04 -4.65
C LEU A 231 -7.05 -4.28 -4.19
N VAL A 232 -7.32 -4.00 -2.92
CA VAL A 232 -8.65 -4.10 -2.31
C VAL A 232 -9.16 -2.69 -2.01
N ALA A 233 -10.06 -2.17 -2.86
CA ALA A 233 -10.66 -0.85 -2.68
C ALA A 233 -11.66 -0.81 -1.51
N PHE A 234 -12.43 -1.89 -1.34
CA PHE A 234 -13.42 -2.05 -0.29
C PHE A 234 -13.55 -3.53 0.07
N ALA A 235 -13.64 -3.82 1.36
CA ALA A 235 -13.99 -5.10 1.92
C ALA A 235 -14.87 -4.87 3.15
N ASP A 236 -15.80 -5.78 3.38
CA ASP A 236 -16.63 -5.76 4.58
C ASP A 236 -15.72 -5.93 5.82
N PRO A 237 -15.85 -5.09 6.86
CA PRO A 237 -15.09 -5.23 8.10
C PRO A 237 -15.19 -6.61 8.75
N GLU A 238 -16.28 -7.35 8.54
CA GLU A 238 -16.44 -8.72 9.07
C GLU A 238 -15.47 -9.73 8.45
N LEU A 239 -14.95 -9.44 7.24
CA LEU A 239 -13.96 -10.27 6.55
C LEU A 239 -12.52 -9.96 6.98
N ASP A 240 -12.31 -8.94 7.82
CA ASP A 240 -10.99 -8.57 8.32
C ASP A 240 -10.56 -9.52 9.45
N VAL A 241 -9.49 -10.26 9.21
CA VAL A 241 -8.92 -11.20 10.20
C VAL A 241 -7.57 -10.72 10.76
N THR A 242 -7.22 -9.46 10.52
CA THR A 242 -5.94 -8.85 10.94
C THR A 242 -5.69 -9.04 12.44
N ASP A 243 -6.65 -8.67 13.31
CA ASP A 243 -6.48 -8.77 14.76
C ASP A 243 -6.34 -10.22 15.24
N LYS A 244 -7.06 -11.15 14.62
CA LYS A 244 -6.98 -12.59 14.91
C LYS A 244 -5.62 -13.15 14.53
N LEU A 245 -5.07 -12.72 13.39
CA LEU A 245 -3.75 -13.13 12.93
C LEU A 245 -2.64 -12.56 13.83
N ILE A 246 -2.76 -11.29 14.26
CA ILE A 246 -1.82 -10.69 15.22
C ILE A 246 -1.80 -11.47 16.53
N ALA A 247 -2.97 -11.80 17.08
CA ALA A 247 -3.07 -12.61 18.30
C ALA A 247 -2.46 -14.01 18.11
N TYR A 248 -2.72 -14.66 16.97
CA TYR A 248 -2.13 -15.96 16.63
C TYR A 248 -0.59 -15.90 16.53
N LEU A 249 -0.05 -14.86 15.89
CA LEU A 249 1.39 -14.64 15.75
C LEU A 249 2.07 -14.39 17.10
N GLN A 250 1.47 -13.55 17.94
CA GLN A 250 2.00 -13.27 19.28
C GLN A 250 2.04 -14.53 20.14
N ALA A 251 0.97 -15.34 20.11
CA ALA A 251 0.95 -16.62 20.80
C ALA A 251 2.04 -17.58 20.28
N LYS A 252 2.24 -17.65 18.96
CA LYS A 252 3.25 -18.50 18.34
C LYS A 252 4.68 -18.00 18.58
N ALA A 253 4.89 -16.69 18.66
CA ALA A 253 6.20 -16.09 18.93
C ALA A 253 6.71 -16.44 20.33
N GLN A 254 5.83 -16.53 21.34
CA GLN A 254 6.21 -16.90 22.71
C GLN A 254 6.61 -18.38 22.84
N VAL A 255 6.04 -19.27 22.01
CA VAL A 255 6.37 -20.70 22.02
C VAL A 255 7.74 -20.99 21.37
N LYS A 256 8.27 -20.06 20.57
CA LYS A 256 9.54 -20.26 19.86
C LYS A 256 10.76 -19.70 20.62
N SER A 257 10.54 -19.08 21.78
CA SER A 257 11.61 -18.53 22.64
C SER A 257 11.96 -19.39 23.86
N GLU A 258 11.32 -20.55 24.03
CA GLU A 258 11.71 -21.62 24.96
C GLU A 258 12.42 -22.76 24.20
#